data_AF-A0A9D9QN20-F1
#
_entry.id   AF-A0A9D9QN20-F1
#
_cell.length_a   1.000
_cell.length_b   1.000
_cell.length_c   1.000
_cell.angle_alpha   90.00
_cell.angle_beta   90.00
_cell.angle_gamma   90.00
#
_symmetry.space_group_name_H-M   'P 1'
#
loop_
_entity.id
_entity.type
_entity.pdbx_description
1 polymer ?
#
loop_
_entity_poly.entity_id
_entity_poly.type
_entity_poly.pdbx_seq_one_letter_code
_entity_poly.pdbx_strand_id
1 'polypeptide(L)'
;MTLITDITSLKSLTSGFSFKSNGDYHEIDGGHLVTDFFSNSEIFWKSFITPMTKRIESSISNSNEQIRARSNISTDIIDLSIIHYSMFLNLVYASNCLTTKHLSYFENFYTHLGSVCDLAEEFLTSLYFVTLECEEKNTEILQRLSKKKYLKLAGDWYDNHYPNAFTHYLSKGKTAPFKILGRSNILNEYFGNEKAYKDYVKLALQIRTYRNVIVHNAQIGSHITQHGIFVPKKSRIGDYKKWHQVFVVKINIFQRDFIERDFQMAQDLADLKTSLNNLWIQPIQHFERLIYSDKNPILLKKYNIEINGS
;
A
#
# COMPACT_ATOMS: atom_id res chain seq x y z
N MET A 1 -1.42 -21.05 -28.89
CA MET A 1 -1.67 -22.25 -28.08
C MET A 1 -2.11 -21.75 -26.72
N THR A 2 -3.40 -21.83 -26.40
CA THR A 2 -3.93 -21.42 -25.09
C THR A 2 -3.45 -22.44 -24.07
N LEU A 3 -2.71 -22.03 -23.03
CA LEU A 3 -2.41 -22.95 -21.93
C LEU A 3 -3.72 -23.24 -21.20
N ILE A 4 -4.26 -24.43 -21.45
CA ILE A 4 -5.39 -24.99 -20.70
C ILE A 4 -4.82 -25.47 -19.38
N THR A 5 -4.82 -24.61 -18.37
CA THR A 5 -4.53 -25.02 -16.99
C THR A 5 -5.86 -25.10 -16.28
N ASP A 6 -6.33 -26.31 -15.97
CA ASP A 6 -7.45 -26.50 -15.05
C ASP A 6 -7.14 -25.76 -13.73
N ILE A 7 -8.16 -25.10 -13.14
CA ILE A 7 -8.05 -24.30 -11.92
C ILE A 7 -7.42 -25.09 -10.77
N THR A 8 -7.67 -26.39 -10.67
CA THR A 8 -7.11 -27.27 -9.63
C THR A 8 -5.61 -27.47 -9.85
N SER A 9 -5.22 -27.75 -11.09
CA SER A 9 -3.83 -27.90 -11.52
C SER A 9 -3.06 -26.59 -11.33
N LEU A 10 -3.68 -25.44 -11.62
CA LEU A 10 -3.10 -24.12 -11.39
C LEU A 10 -2.83 -23.89 -9.90
N LYS A 11 -3.81 -24.15 -9.03
CA LYS A 11 -3.65 -24.01 -7.58
C LYS A 11 -2.56 -24.92 -7.03
N SER A 12 -2.51 -26.15 -7.52
CA SER A 12 -1.48 -27.12 -7.14
C SER A 12 -0.09 -26.63 -7.55
N LEU A 13 0.07 -26.17 -8.79
CA LEU A 13 1.34 -25.65 -9.32
C LEU A 13 1.85 -24.45 -8.50
N THR A 14 1.01 -23.44 -8.30
CA THR A 14 1.44 -22.19 -7.67
C THR A 14 1.59 -22.29 -6.15
N SER A 15 1.02 -23.32 -5.51
CA SER A 15 1.14 -23.54 -4.07
C SER A 15 2.61 -23.65 -3.60
N GLY A 16 3.47 -24.22 -4.46
CA GLY A 16 4.90 -24.39 -4.22
C GLY A 16 5.76 -23.18 -4.61
N PHE A 17 5.18 -22.13 -5.17
CA PHE A 17 5.94 -20.94 -5.56
C PHE A 17 6.28 -20.09 -4.34
N SER A 18 7.47 -19.50 -4.37
CA SER A 18 7.94 -18.48 -3.42
C SER A 18 8.74 -17.42 -4.18
N PHE A 19 8.90 -16.24 -3.58
CA PHE A 19 9.78 -15.21 -4.13
C PHE A 19 11.21 -15.75 -4.33
N LYS A 20 11.68 -16.59 -3.40
CA LYS A 20 13.03 -17.16 -3.44
C LYS A 20 13.26 -18.15 -4.59
N SER A 21 12.24 -18.95 -4.94
CA SER A 21 12.38 -20.03 -5.92
C SER A 21 11.85 -19.69 -7.31
N ASN A 22 10.88 -18.78 -7.40
CA ASN A 22 10.14 -18.48 -8.63
C ASN A 22 10.04 -16.97 -8.89
N GLY A 23 10.68 -16.16 -8.06
CA GLY A 23 10.71 -14.72 -8.22
C GLY A 23 11.64 -14.25 -9.34
N ASP A 24 11.52 -12.98 -9.70
CA ASP A 24 12.53 -12.26 -10.45
C ASP A 24 13.76 -11.90 -9.57
N TYR A 25 14.71 -11.18 -10.15
CA TYR A 25 15.92 -10.77 -9.43
C TYR A 25 15.62 -10.01 -8.12
N HIS A 26 14.67 -9.08 -8.12
CA HIS A 26 14.33 -8.28 -6.95
C HIS A 26 13.51 -9.07 -5.93
N GLU A 27 12.63 -9.96 -6.38
CA GLU A 27 11.86 -10.87 -5.54
C GLU A 27 12.79 -11.86 -4.83
N ILE A 28 13.76 -12.44 -5.53
CA ILE A 28 14.74 -13.37 -4.95
C ILE A 28 15.63 -12.67 -3.92
N ASP A 29 16.17 -11.49 -4.27
CA ASP A 29 17.09 -10.75 -3.41
C ASP A 29 16.36 -10.12 -2.20
N GLY A 30 15.23 -9.45 -2.44
CA GLY A 30 14.53 -8.65 -1.44
C GLY A 30 13.34 -9.34 -0.76
N GLY A 31 12.91 -10.52 -1.23
CA GLY A 31 11.69 -11.19 -0.76
C GLY A 31 11.64 -11.40 0.75
N HIS A 32 12.76 -11.84 1.32
CA HIS A 32 12.91 -12.07 2.77
C HIS A 32 12.71 -10.79 3.60
N LEU A 33 13.11 -9.62 3.08
CA LEU A 33 12.95 -8.34 3.77
C LEU A 33 11.47 -7.92 3.89
N VAL A 34 10.60 -8.47 3.04
CA VAL A 34 9.16 -8.21 3.06
C VAL A 34 8.43 -9.25 3.92
N THR A 35 8.74 -10.53 3.76
CA THR A 35 7.94 -11.62 4.32
C THR A 35 8.06 -11.78 5.84
N ASP A 36 9.11 -11.27 6.49
CA ASP A 36 9.30 -11.34 7.95
C ASP A 36 8.12 -10.79 8.78
N PHE A 37 7.37 -9.81 8.25
CA PHE A 37 6.17 -9.25 8.88
C PHE A 37 5.00 -9.08 7.91
N PHE A 38 5.17 -9.43 6.63
CA PHE A 38 4.16 -9.32 5.59
C PHE A 38 4.16 -10.53 4.65
N SER A 39 4.02 -11.73 5.22
CA SER A 39 3.95 -12.99 4.48
C SER A 39 2.75 -13.07 3.52
N ASN A 40 1.64 -12.39 3.82
CA ASN A 40 0.48 -12.32 2.94
C ASN A 40 0.78 -11.65 1.58
N SER A 41 1.86 -10.87 1.47
CA SER A 41 2.30 -10.35 0.16
C SER A 41 2.74 -11.48 -0.77
N GLU A 42 3.49 -12.47 -0.27
CA GLU A 42 3.92 -13.62 -1.05
C GLU A 42 2.73 -14.55 -1.37
N ILE A 43 1.80 -14.70 -0.43
CA ILE A 43 0.58 -15.49 -0.64
C ILE A 43 -0.26 -14.86 -1.77
N PHE A 44 -0.49 -13.54 -1.73
CA PHE A 44 -1.21 -12.87 -2.81
C PHE A 44 -0.46 -13.00 -4.13
N TRP A 45 0.86 -12.79 -4.13
CA TRP A 45 1.70 -12.93 -5.30
C TRP A 45 1.58 -14.32 -5.94
N LYS A 46 1.78 -15.40 -5.17
CA LYS A 46 1.72 -16.76 -5.73
C LYS A 46 0.31 -17.19 -6.13
N SER A 47 -0.72 -16.69 -5.45
CA SER A 47 -2.10 -17.09 -5.74
C SER A 47 -2.72 -16.32 -6.89
N PHE A 48 -2.27 -15.09 -7.17
CA PHE A 48 -2.98 -14.17 -8.08
C PHE A 48 -2.09 -13.39 -9.05
N ILE A 49 -0.79 -13.23 -8.76
CA ILE A 49 0.14 -12.56 -9.69
C ILE A 49 0.84 -13.58 -10.56
N THR A 50 1.39 -14.66 -10.00
CA THR A 50 2.08 -15.67 -10.83
C THR A 50 1.17 -16.39 -11.83
N PRO A 51 -0.14 -16.62 -11.58
CA PRO A 51 -1.03 -17.20 -12.60
C PRO A 51 -1.22 -16.36 -13.86
N MET A 52 -1.06 -15.04 -13.78
CA MET A 52 -1.20 -14.19 -14.96
C MET A 52 0.11 -14.02 -15.73
N THR A 53 1.25 -14.48 -15.18
CA THR A 53 2.54 -14.44 -15.89
C THR A 53 2.87 -15.75 -16.59
N LYS A 54 3.87 -15.71 -17.46
CA LYS A 54 4.37 -16.88 -18.17
C LYS A 54 5.16 -17.87 -17.28
N ARG A 55 5.23 -17.63 -15.96
CA ARG A 55 5.87 -18.53 -14.97
C ARG A 55 5.18 -19.90 -14.91
N ILE A 56 3.90 -19.96 -15.25
CA ILE A 56 3.14 -21.21 -15.29
C ILE A 56 3.26 -21.94 -16.64
N GLU A 57 3.96 -21.36 -17.63
CA GLU A 57 4.15 -21.94 -18.96
C GLU A 57 5.43 -22.77 -19.01
N SER A 58 5.29 -24.10 -19.11
CA SER A 58 6.43 -25.04 -19.12
C SER A 58 7.38 -24.87 -20.30
N SER A 59 6.94 -24.22 -21.39
CA SER A 59 7.72 -24.02 -22.61
C SER A 59 8.74 -22.88 -22.53
N ILE A 60 8.73 -22.07 -21.46
CA ILE A 60 9.60 -20.89 -21.35
C ILE A 60 10.76 -21.16 -20.40
N SER A 61 11.96 -21.25 -20.97
CA SER A 61 13.20 -21.42 -20.21
C SER A 61 13.88 -20.09 -19.83
N ASN A 62 13.58 -19.00 -20.55
CA ASN A 62 14.16 -17.68 -20.27
C ASN A 62 13.46 -17.03 -19.07
N SER A 63 14.18 -16.87 -17.96
CA SER A 63 13.69 -16.27 -16.72
C SER A 63 13.11 -14.86 -16.91
N ASN A 64 13.69 -14.04 -17.79
CA ASN A 64 13.18 -12.69 -18.07
C ASN A 64 11.87 -12.68 -18.86
N GLU A 65 11.57 -13.75 -19.59
CA GLU A 65 10.28 -13.91 -20.27
C GLU A 65 9.21 -14.43 -19.30
N GLN A 66 9.57 -15.31 -18.35
CA GLN A 66 8.62 -15.91 -17.41
C GLN A 66 7.86 -14.86 -16.59
N ILE A 67 8.49 -13.73 -16.29
CA ILE A 67 7.89 -12.67 -15.45
C ILE A 67 6.83 -11.84 -16.18
N ARG A 68 6.78 -11.92 -17.52
CA ARG A 68 5.83 -11.15 -18.34
C ARG A 68 4.43 -11.76 -18.28
N ALA A 69 3.41 -10.93 -18.47
CA ALA A 69 2.03 -11.40 -18.58
C ALA A 69 1.88 -12.42 -19.72
N ARG A 70 0.99 -13.40 -19.52
CA ARG A 70 0.54 -14.30 -20.59
C ARG A 70 -0.25 -13.53 -21.64
N SER A 71 -0.48 -14.17 -22.77
CA SER A 71 -1.35 -13.60 -23.80
C SER A 71 -2.80 -13.51 -23.29
N ASN A 72 -3.51 -12.46 -23.69
CA ASN A 72 -4.93 -12.21 -23.40
C ASN A 72 -5.28 -12.05 -21.91
N ILE A 73 -4.31 -11.70 -21.06
CA ILE A 73 -4.62 -11.22 -19.71
C ILE A 73 -5.21 -9.81 -19.79
N SER A 74 -6.26 -9.57 -19.03
CA SER A 74 -6.90 -8.26 -18.96
C SER A 74 -5.97 -7.19 -18.38
N THR A 75 -6.06 -5.97 -18.90
CA THR A 75 -5.15 -4.86 -18.53
C THR A 75 -5.25 -4.48 -17.06
N ASP A 76 -6.44 -4.55 -16.47
CA ASP A 76 -6.67 -4.28 -15.04
C ASP A 76 -5.93 -5.27 -14.10
N ILE A 77 -5.87 -6.55 -14.47
CA ILE A 77 -5.08 -7.56 -13.73
C ILE A 77 -3.58 -7.29 -13.87
N ILE A 78 -3.13 -6.87 -15.06
CA ILE A 78 -1.74 -6.47 -15.29
C ILE A 78 -1.41 -5.23 -14.45
N ASP A 79 -2.26 -4.22 -14.45
CA ASP A 79 -2.07 -2.99 -13.67
C ASP A 79 -2.01 -3.30 -12.17
N LEU A 80 -2.91 -4.16 -11.67
CA LEU A 80 -2.86 -4.65 -10.28
C LEU A 80 -1.51 -5.27 -9.92
N SER A 81 -0.95 -6.07 -10.82
CA SER A 81 0.35 -6.69 -10.61
C SER A 81 1.49 -5.68 -10.54
N ILE A 82 1.46 -4.66 -11.38
CA ILE A 82 2.48 -3.61 -11.44
C ILE A 82 2.44 -2.78 -10.15
N ILE A 83 1.24 -2.45 -9.66
CA ILE A 83 1.07 -1.71 -8.40
C ILE A 83 1.57 -2.56 -7.21
N HIS A 84 1.19 -3.84 -7.15
CA HIS A 84 1.65 -4.76 -6.12
C HIS A 84 3.19 -4.88 -6.11
N TYR A 85 3.79 -5.06 -7.28
CA TYR A 85 5.24 -5.15 -7.44
C TYR A 85 5.94 -3.83 -7.05
N SER A 86 5.37 -2.68 -7.41
CA SER A 86 5.90 -1.37 -7.02
C SER A 86 5.85 -1.17 -5.51
N MET A 87 4.79 -1.64 -4.83
CA MET A 87 4.70 -1.63 -3.38
C MET A 87 5.78 -2.52 -2.75
N PHE A 88 5.96 -3.73 -3.28
CA PHE A 88 7.03 -4.65 -2.87
C PHE A 88 8.41 -4.00 -2.97
N LEU A 89 8.75 -3.38 -4.11
CA LEU A 89 10.03 -2.70 -4.29
C LEU A 89 10.24 -1.56 -3.29
N ASN A 90 9.23 -0.76 -3.00
CA ASN A 90 9.35 0.31 -2.01
C ASN A 90 9.57 -0.23 -0.59
N LEU A 91 9.00 -1.39 -0.23
CA LEU A 91 9.30 -2.07 1.04
C LEU A 91 10.75 -2.57 1.09
N VAL A 92 11.26 -3.14 0.00
CA VAL A 92 12.67 -3.54 -0.12
C VAL A 92 13.59 -2.32 0.02
N TYR A 93 13.32 -1.22 -0.69
CA TYR A 93 14.12 0.00 -0.62
C TYR A 93 14.10 0.65 0.77
N ALA A 94 12.95 0.70 1.43
CA ALA A 94 12.86 1.14 2.82
C ALA A 94 13.71 0.24 3.74
N SER A 95 13.67 -1.08 3.54
CA SER A 95 14.49 -2.01 4.32
C SER A 95 15.99 -1.81 4.09
N ASN A 96 16.41 -1.58 2.84
CA ASN A 96 17.81 -1.30 2.49
C ASN A 96 18.32 0.03 3.06
N CYS A 97 17.45 1.01 3.31
CA CYS A 97 17.85 2.25 3.98
C CYS A 97 18.31 1.99 5.43
N LEU A 98 17.79 0.97 6.11
CA LEU A 98 18.20 0.60 7.47
C LEU A 98 19.60 -0.04 7.51
N THR A 99 20.03 -0.69 6.43
CA THR A 99 21.29 -1.44 6.36
C THR A 99 22.43 -0.62 5.77
N THR A 100 22.20 0.05 4.63
CA THR A 100 23.25 0.74 3.86
C THR A 100 23.61 2.13 4.40
N LYS A 101 22.65 2.83 5.02
CA LYS A 101 22.81 4.13 5.70
C LYS A 101 23.61 5.20 4.93
N HIS A 102 23.32 5.40 3.64
CA HIS A 102 23.89 6.50 2.85
C HIS A 102 23.43 7.89 3.31
N LEU A 103 24.01 8.98 2.81
CA LEU A 103 23.82 10.35 3.33
C LEU A 103 22.35 10.82 3.52
N SER A 104 21.39 10.31 2.75
CA SER A 104 19.96 10.66 2.82
C SER A 104 19.05 9.49 3.19
N TYR A 105 19.58 8.47 3.86
CA TYR A 105 18.83 7.23 4.10
C TYR A 105 17.57 7.44 4.93
N PHE A 106 17.56 8.43 5.84
CA PHE A 106 16.40 8.75 6.65
C PHE A 106 15.26 9.33 5.81
N GLU A 107 15.57 10.32 4.96
CA GLU A 107 14.60 10.96 4.08
C GLU A 107 14.10 9.98 3.00
N ASN A 108 15.02 9.20 2.41
CA ASN A 108 14.67 8.18 1.43
C ASN A 108 13.78 7.10 2.05
N PHE A 109 14.07 6.67 3.28
CA PHE A 109 13.27 5.68 3.99
C PHE A 109 11.80 6.11 4.11
N TYR A 110 11.52 7.30 4.64
CA TYR A 110 10.13 7.77 4.80
C TYR A 110 9.47 8.12 3.46
N THR A 111 10.25 8.47 2.45
CA THR A 111 9.74 8.62 1.08
C THR A 111 9.21 7.29 0.57
N HIS A 112 10.01 6.22 0.65
CA HIS A 112 9.56 4.88 0.27
C HIS A 112 8.40 4.38 1.14
N LEU A 113 8.45 4.56 2.46
CA LEU A 113 7.38 4.14 3.37
C LEU A 113 6.05 4.87 3.09
N GLY A 114 6.13 6.15 2.75
CA GLY A 114 5.00 6.93 2.26
C GLY A 114 4.44 6.39 0.94
N SER A 115 5.32 6.07 -0.02
CA SER A 115 4.94 5.46 -1.29
C SER A 115 4.27 4.10 -1.11
N VAL A 116 4.73 3.26 -0.18
CA VAL A 116 4.08 1.98 0.16
C VAL A 116 2.63 2.23 0.58
N CYS A 117 2.38 3.23 1.43
CA CYS A 117 1.00 3.54 1.85
C CYS A 117 0.13 3.98 0.66
N ASP A 118 0.66 4.85 -0.21
CA ASP A 118 -0.07 5.35 -1.38
C ASP A 118 -0.37 4.24 -2.40
N LEU A 119 0.60 3.34 -2.64
CA LEU A 119 0.48 2.19 -3.53
C LEU A 119 -0.43 1.11 -2.96
N ALA A 120 -0.41 0.86 -1.64
CA ALA A 120 -1.31 -0.10 -1.01
C ALA A 120 -2.77 0.34 -1.17
N GLU A 121 -3.08 1.62 -0.95
CA GLU A 121 -4.44 2.12 -1.16
C GLU A 121 -4.86 2.12 -2.64
N GLU A 122 -3.94 2.42 -3.56
CA GLU A 122 -4.17 2.28 -5.00
C GLU A 122 -4.51 0.83 -5.37
N PHE A 123 -3.66 -0.11 -4.95
CA PHE A 123 -3.83 -1.53 -5.20
C PHE A 123 -5.18 -2.03 -4.68
N LEU A 124 -5.52 -1.73 -3.42
CA LEU A 124 -6.78 -2.16 -2.80
C LEU A 124 -8.00 -1.53 -3.49
N THR A 125 -7.89 -0.29 -3.98
CA THR A 125 -8.96 0.38 -4.72
C THR A 125 -9.20 -0.31 -6.06
N SER A 126 -8.13 -0.52 -6.83
CA SER A 126 -8.20 -1.21 -8.12
C SER A 126 -8.70 -2.65 -7.95
N LEU A 127 -8.27 -3.32 -6.88
CA LEU A 127 -8.68 -4.68 -6.57
C LEU A 127 -10.19 -4.72 -6.29
N TYR A 128 -10.68 -3.76 -5.49
CA TYR A 128 -12.10 -3.67 -5.20
C TYR A 128 -12.93 -3.42 -6.48
N PHE A 129 -12.46 -2.59 -7.40
CA PHE A 129 -13.14 -2.41 -8.68
C PHE A 129 -13.24 -3.70 -9.50
N VAL A 130 -12.16 -4.50 -9.54
CA VAL A 130 -12.21 -5.83 -10.17
C VAL A 130 -13.26 -6.71 -9.47
N THR A 131 -13.32 -6.71 -8.13
CA THR A 131 -14.34 -7.50 -7.42
C THR A 131 -15.77 -7.02 -7.71
N LEU A 132 -16.00 -5.71 -7.78
CA LEU A 132 -17.31 -5.15 -8.08
C LEU A 132 -17.77 -5.57 -9.48
N GLU A 133 -16.87 -5.54 -10.47
CA GLU A 133 -17.17 -6.02 -11.82
C GLU A 133 -17.52 -7.51 -11.82
N CYS A 134 -16.73 -8.32 -11.10
CA CYS A 134 -16.97 -9.77 -11.00
C CYS A 134 -18.32 -10.09 -10.32
N GLU A 135 -18.75 -9.26 -9.39
CA GLU A 135 -20.02 -9.40 -8.68
C GLU A 135 -21.18 -8.65 -9.35
N GLU A 136 -20.93 -8.02 -10.50
CA GLU A 136 -21.90 -7.18 -11.22
C GLU A 136 -22.54 -6.09 -10.35
N LYS A 137 -21.75 -5.53 -9.43
CA LYS A 137 -22.13 -4.47 -8.50
C LYS A 137 -21.52 -3.13 -8.91
N ASN A 138 -22.16 -2.06 -8.46
CA ASN A 138 -21.62 -0.70 -8.55
C ASN A 138 -21.31 -0.19 -7.14
N THR A 139 -20.22 0.56 -7.00
CA THR A 139 -19.91 1.27 -5.74
C THR A 139 -20.96 2.34 -5.46
N GLU A 140 -21.47 2.40 -4.25
CA GLU A 140 -22.40 3.47 -3.84
C GLU A 140 -21.72 4.84 -3.80
N ILE A 141 -20.41 4.86 -3.59
CA ILE A 141 -19.61 6.07 -3.47
C ILE A 141 -19.45 6.78 -4.81
N LEU A 142 -19.25 6.07 -5.92
CA LEU A 142 -19.09 6.71 -7.24
C LEU A 142 -20.41 7.01 -7.97
N GLN A 143 -21.56 6.68 -7.36
CA GLN A 143 -22.85 7.05 -7.93
C GLN A 143 -23.07 8.57 -7.87
N ARG A 144 -23.75 9.10 -8.91
CA ARG A 144 -24.11 10.52 -8.96
C ARG A 144 -24.98 10.87 -7.75
N LEU A 145 -24.46 11.77 -6.90
CA LEU A 145 -25.20 12.26 -5.75
C LEU A 145 -26.40 13.12 -6.19
N SER A 146 -27.52 12.98 -5.48
CA SER A 146 -28.59 13.97 -5.56
C SER A 146 -28.12 15.30 -4.96
N LYS A 147 -28.68 16.42 -5.44
CA LYS A 147 -28.36 17.76 -4.91
C LYS A 147 -28.49 17.81 -3.38
N LYS A 148 -29.52 17.17 -2.83
CA LYS A 148 -29.77 17.08 -1.38
C LYS A 148 -28.65 16.33 -0.65
N LYS A 149 -28.23 15.16 -1.15
CA LYS A 149 -27.14 14.36 -0.53
C LYS A 149 -25.80 15.09 -0.63
N TYR A 150 -25.52 15.71 -1.78
CA TYR A 150 -24.32 16.52 -1.98
C TYR A 150 -24.24 17.70 -0.99
N LEU A 151 -25.30 18.50 -0.88
CA LEU A 151 -25.34 19.65 0.03
C LEU A 151 -25.18 19.24 1.49
N LYS A 152 -25.73 18.09 1.89
CA LYS A 152 -25.51 17.53 3.22
C LYS A 152 -24.03 17.25 3.48
N LEU A 153 -23.37 16.50 2.59
CA LEU A 153 -21.95 16.17 2.76
C LEU A 153 -21.05 17.43 2.69
N ALA A 154 -21.42 18.42 1.88
CA ALA A 154 -20.73 19.71 1.82
C ALA A 154 -20.85 20.48 3.14
N GLY A 155 -22.03 20.46 3.77
CA GLY A 155 -22.26 21.01 5.11
C GLY A 155 -21.40 20.31 6.16
N ASP A 156 -21.43 18.98 6.18
CA ASP A 156 -20.61 18.18 7.10
C ASP A 156 -19.10 18.46 6.89
N TRP A 157 -18.65 18.65 5.64
CA TRP A 157 -17.27 19.06 5.37
C TRP A 157 -16.97 20.46 5.91
N TYR A 158 -17.89 21.41 5.73
CA TYR A 158 -17.72 22.77 6.23
C TYR A 158 -17.52 22.75 7.75
N ASP A 159 -18.42 22.11 8.47
CA ASP A 159 -18.38 22.09 9.93
C ASP A 159 -17.10 21.44 10.48
N ASN A 160 -16.64 20.35 9.85
CA ASN A 160 -15.54 19.54 10.38
C ASN A 160 -14.15 19.92 9.84
N HIS A 161 -14.05 20.46 8.62
CA HIS A 161 -12.77 20.63 7.92
C HIS A 161 -12.48 22.07 7.51
N TYR A 162 -13.50 22.91 7.30
CA TYR A 162 -13.30 24.28 6.85
C TYR A 162 -12.45 25.13 7.79
N PRO A 163 -12.60 25.09 9.14
CA PRO A 163 -11.76 25.91 10.02
C PRO A 163 -10.25 25.67 9.84
N ASN A 164 -9.86 24.40 9.69
CA ASN A 164 -8.48 24.02 9.43
C ASN A 164 -8.05 24.39 8.00
N ALA A 165 -8.91 24.16 7.02
CA ALA A 165 -8.67 24.53 5.63
C ALA A 165 -8.44 26.04 5.48
N PHE A 166 -9.26 26.85 6.17
CA PHE A 166 -9.12 28.29 6.22
C PHE A 166 -7.78 28.70 6.84
N THR A 167 -7.47 28.17 8.03
CA THR A 167 -6.25 28.50 8.77
C THR A 167 -4.97 28.13 8.01
N HIS A 168 -4.96 26.99 7.31
CA HIS A 168 -3.76 26.48 6.66
C HIS A 168 -3.59 26.93 5.20
N TYR A 169 -4.68 27.21 4.49
CA TYR A 169 -4.68 27.54 3.07
C TYR A 169 -5.27 28.92 2.79
N LEU A 170 -6.57 29.10 3.04
CA LEU A 170 -7.30 30.27 2.54
C LEU A 170 -6.79 31.58 3.17
N SER A 171 -6.48 31.58 4.47
CA SER A 171 -5.93 32.75 5.18
C SER A 171 -4.55 33.17 4.67
N LYS A 172 -3.89 32.32 3.87
CA LYS A 172 -2.59 32.56 3.24
C LYS A 172 -2.70 32.79 1.74
N GLY A 173 -3.91 33.02 1.22
CA GLY A 173 -4.17 33.20 -0.21
C GLY A 173 -3.99 31.92 -1.04
N LYS A 174 -3.96 30.73 -0.41
CA LYS A 174 -3.85 29.44 -1.11
C LYS A 174 -5.22 28.80 -1.28
N THR A 175 -5.42 28.09 -2.38
CA THR A 175 -6.61 27.27 -2.59
C THR A 175 -6.61 26.07 -1.65
N ALA A 176 -7.73 25.85 -0.95
CA ALA A 176 -7.93 24.65 -0.14
C ALA A 176 -8.59 23.54 -0.98
N PRO A 177 -8.13 22.29 -0.86
CA PRO A 177 -8.81 21.17 -1.50
C PRO A 177 -10.15 20.91 -0.82
N PHE A 178 -11.24 21.14 -1.54
CA PHE A 178 -12.59 20.74 -1.12
C PHE A 178 -12.89 19.34 -1.66
N LYS A 179 -12.79 18.32 -0.81
CA LYS A 179 -12.99 16.92 -1.17
C LYS A 179 -14.16 16.34 -0.37
N ILE A 180 -15.28 16.10 -1.05
CA ILE A 180 -16.49 15.51 -0.44
C ILE A 180 -16.39 13.97 -0.43
N LEU A 181 -15.96 13.40 -1.56
CA LEU A 181 -15.73 11.97 -1.74
C LEU A 181 -14.30 11.77 -2.26
N GLY A 182 -13.66 10.69 -1.81
CA GLY A 182 -12.33 10.32 -2.24
C GLY A 182 -12.06 8.83 -2.07
N ARG A 183 -10.81 8.45 -2.33
CA ARG A 183 -10.34 7.05 -2.25
C ARG A 183 -10.64 6.38 -0.91
N SER A 184 -10.49 7.11 0.19
CA SER A 184 -10.80 6.61 1.52
C SER A 184 -12.27 6.20 1.67
N ASN A 185 -13.21 6.85 0.98
CA ASN A 185 -14.61 6.45 0.99
C ASN A 185 -14.82 5.11 0.27
N ILE A 186 -14.12 4.88 -0.84
CA ILE A 186 -14.19 3.62 -1.61
C ILE A 186 -13.64 2.46 -0.77
N LEU A 187 -12.50 2.66 -0.12
CA LEU A 187 -11.92 1.63 0.74
C LEU A 187 -12.73 1.41 2.03
N ASN A 188 -13.38 2.45 2.56
CA ASN A 188 -14.36 2.28 3.65
C ASN A 188 -15.56 1.44 3.19
N GLU A 189 -16.00 1.54 1.93
CA GLU A 189 -17.05 0.67 1.38
C GLU A 189 -16.58 -0.79 1.33
N TYR A 190 -15.35 -1.02 0.86
CA TYR A 190 -14.78 -2.36 0.72
C TYR A 190 -14.51 -3.07 2.06
N PHE A 191 -13.85 -2.39 3.00
CA PHE A 191 -13.47 -2.93 4.31
C PHE A 191 -14.55 -2.74 5.38
N GLY A 192 -15.58 -1.92 5.11
CA GLY A 192 -16.64 -1.62 6.06
C GLY A 192 -16.10 -1.13 7.41
N ASN A 193 -16.40 -1.87 8.47
CA ASN A 193 -16.02 -1.52 9.84
C ASN A 193 -14.78 -2.24 10.37
N GLU A 194 -14.02 -2.92 9.51
CA GLU A 194 -12.89 -3.74 9.90
C GLU A 194 -11.83 -2.98 10.70
N LYS A 195 -11.43 -3.59 11.83
CA LYS A 195 -10.41 -3.02 12.71
C LYS A 195 -9.06 -2.89 12.02
N ALA A 196 -8.67 -3.88 11.22
CA ALA A 196 -7.40 -3.88 10.49
C ALA A 196 -7.27 -2.66 9.57
N TYR A 197 -8.33 -2.31 8.84
CA TYR A 197 -8.34 -1.13 7.99
C TYR A 197 -8.30 0.17 8.78
N LYS A 198 -9.05 0.29 9.89
CA LYS A 198 -9.01 1.48 10.76
C LYS A 198 -7.63 1.70 11.37
N ASP A 199 -6.98 0.64 11.82
CA ASP A 199 -5.62 0.69 12.37
C ASP A 199 -4.61 1.10 11.28
N TYR A 200 -4.73 0.53 10.08
CA TYR A 200 -3.92 0.89 8.92
C TYR A 200 -4.07 2.37 8.55
N VAL A 201 -5.30 2.88 8.43
CA VAL A 201 -5.55 4.29 8.06
C VAL A 201 -4.88 5.25 9.05
N LYS A 202 -4.96 4.95 10.36
CA LYS A 202 -4.30 5.75 11.39
C LYS A 202 -2.77 5.74 11.24
N LEU A 203 -2.19 4.56 11.03
CA LEU A 203 -0.74 4.40 10.84
C LEU A 203 -0.25 5.10 9.57
N ALA A 204 -0.92 4.86 8.44
CA ALA A 204 -0.60 5.47 7.15
C ALA A 204 -0.68 7.00 7.21
N LEU A 205 -1.65 7.56 7.92
CA LEU A 205 -1.74 9.00 8.15
C LEU A 205 -0.53 9.55 8.92
N GLN A 206 -0.06 8.85 9.96
CA GLN A 206 1.12 9.26 10.72
C GLN A 206 2.37 9.23 9.84
N ILE A 207 2.56 8.17 9.06
CA ILE A 207 3.70 8.02 8.13
C ILE A 207 3.67 9.13 7.07
N ARG A 208 2.51 9.38 6.44
CA ARG A 208 2.36 10.46 5.44
C ARG A 208 2.60 11.82 6.05
N THR A 209 2.10 12.09 7.25
CA THR A 209 2.32 13.36 7.94
C THR A 209 3.81 13.59 8.18
N TYR A 210 4.53 12.55 8.61
CA TYR A 210 5.97 12.61 8.80
C TYR A 210 6.73 12.83 7.48
N ARG A 211 6.45 12.01 6.47
CA ARG A 211 7.01 12.13 5.11
C ARG A 211 6.76 13.50 4.51
N ASN A 212 5.56 14.07 4.68
CA ASN A 212 5.22 15.39 4.15
C ASN A 212 6.08 16.50 4.78
N VAL A 213 6.44 16.36 6.06
CA VAL A 213 7.38 17.30 6.68
C VAL A 213 8.78 17.15 6.10
N ILE A 214 9.24 15.91 5.86
CA ILE A 214 10.53 15.63 5.20
C ILE A 214 10.59 16.22 3.78
N VAL A 215 9.54 16.00 2.98
CA VAL A 215 9.55 16.31 1.54
C VAL A 215 9.22 17.78 1.24
N HIS A 216 8.36 18.42 2.04
CA HIS A 216 7.80 19.73 1.68
C HIS A 216 8.24 20.89 2.59
N ASN A 217 8.95 20.65 3.68
CA ASN A 217 9.49 21.71 4.52
C ASN A 217 11.02 21.81 4.38
N ALA A 218 11.62 22.78 5.10
CA ALA A 218 13.05 22.69 5.40
C ALA A 218 13.32 21.32 6.06
N GLN A 219 14.52 20.77 5.83
CA GLN A 219 14.91 19.46 6.34
C GLN A 219 14.55 19.31 7.83
N ILE A 220 14.31 18.09 8.31
CA ILE A 220 14.03 17.89 9.74
C ILE A 220 15.35 18.04 10.52
N GLY A 221 15.32 18.80 11.60
CA GLY A 221 16.48 18.95 12.48
C GLY A 221 16.64 17.70 13.35
N SER A 222 17.86 17.42 13.80
CA SER A 222 18.16 16.29 14.69
C SER A 222 19.07 16.72 15.83
N HIS A 223 18.98 16.02 16.95
CA HIS A 223 19.94 16.14 18.06
C HIS A 223 20.96 15.01 17.96
N ILE A 224 22.22 15.38 17.73
CA ILE A 224 23.35 14.44 17.69
C ILE A 224 23.96 14.40 19.08
N THR A 225 23.95 13.23 19.72
CA THR A 225 24.47 13.02 21.07
C THR A 225 25.41 11.82 21.12
N GLN A 226 26.12 11.64 22.23
CA GLN A 226 26.91 10.43 22.48
C GLN A 226 26.06 9.13 22.49
N HIS A 227 24.74 9.25 22.66
CA HIS A 227 23.82 8.11 22.71
C HIS A 227 23.09 7.85 21.39
N GLY A 228 23.40 8.60 20.33
CA GLY A 228 22.80 8.45 19.01
C GLY A 228 22.16 9.73 18.47
N ILE A 229 21.42 9.57 17.38
CA ILE A 229 20.76 10.65 16.65
C ILE A 229 19.27 10.61 16.97
N PHE A 230 18.76 11.72 17.49
CA PHE A 230 17.38 11.82 17.93
C PHE A 230 16.59 12.74 17.02
N VAL A 231 15.40 12.29 16.63
CA VAL A 231 14.44 13.00 15.79
C VAL A 231 13.11 13.15 16.51
N PRO A 232 12.26 14.11 16.12
CA PRO A 232 10.91 14.20 16.66
C PRO A 232 10.12 12.92 16.40
N LYS A 233 9.36 12.49 17.41
CA LYS A 233 8.39 11.38 17.28
C LYS A 233 7.36 11.69 16.19
N LYS A 234 6.89 10.67 15.47
CA LYS A 234 5.78 10.82 14.50
C LYS A 234 4.58 11.61 15.03
N SER A 235 4.17 11.34 16.26
CA SER A 235 3.04 12.00 16.93
C SER A 235 3.28 13.48 17.27
N ARG A 236 4.52 13.95 17.18
CA ARG A 236 4.95 15.31 17.54
C ARG A 236 5.50 16.10 16.37
N ILE A 237 5.67 15.49 15.19
CA ILE A 237 6.33 16.14 14.05
C ILE A 237 5.66 17.44 13.59
N GLY A 238 4.36 17.61 13.88
CA GLY A 238 3.62 18.84 13.61
C GLY A 238 4.19 20.07 14.32
N ASP A 239 4.82 19.88 15.48
CA ASP A 239 5.39 20.93 16.33
C ASP A 239 6.83 21.32 15.88
N TYR A 240 7.46 20.49 15.05
CA TYR A 240 8.89 20.56 14.70
C TYR A 240 9.14 20.64 13.20
N LYS A 241 8.38 21.50 12.50
CA LYS A 241 8.47 21.68 11.04
C LYS A 241 9.68 22.49 10.57
N LYS A 242 10.43 23.11 11.49
CA LYS A 242 11.61 23.93 11.21
C LYS A 242 12.76 23.56 12.14
N TRP A 243 13.99 23.65 11.66
CA TRP A 243 15.22 23.34 12.42
C TRP A 243 15.32 24.02 13.77
N HIS A 244 15.08 25.33 13.84
CA HIS A 244 15.19 26.05 15.11
C HIS A 244 14.20 25.53 16.16
N GLN A 245 13.04 24.98 15.76
CA GLN A 245 12.08 24.41 16.70
C GLN A 245 12.62 23.14 17.35
N VAL A 246 13.51 22.41 16.67
CA VAL A 246 14.20 21.24 17.22
C VAL A 246 15.31 21.67 18.17
N PHE A 247 16.14 22.64 17.78
CA PHE A 247 17.35 23.00 18.54
C PHE A 247 17.09 23.73 19.86
N VAL A 248 15.94 24.41 20.01
CA VAL A 248 15.60 25.16 21.23
C VAL A 248 14.91 24.31 22.32
N VAL A 249 14.77 23.00 22.10
CA VAL A 249 14.02 22.12 22.99
C VAL A 249 14.74 21.92 24.33
N LYS A 250 14.03 22.16 25.43
CA LYS A 250 14.50 21.91 26.80
C LYS A 250 14.55 20.40 27.10
N ILE A 251 15.46 19.99 27.99
CA ILE A 251 15.72 18.57 28.30
C ILE A 251 14.48 17.76 28.75
N ASN A 252 13.57 18.39 29.49
CA ASN A 252 12.33 17.76 29.94
C ASN A 252 11.33 17.51 28.79
N ILE A 253 11.35 18.35 27.76
CA ILE A 253 10.53 18.19 26.56
C ILE A 253 11.19 17.18 25.61
N PHE A 254 12.52 17.17 25.55
CA PHE A 254 13.30 16.28 24.70
C PHE A 254 12.94 14.81 24.90
N GLN A 255 12.96 14.31 26.15
CA GLN A 255 12.64 12.91 26.45
C GLN A 255 11.20 12.52 26.05
N ARG A 256 10.27 13.48 26.13
CA ARG A 256 8.87 13.26 25.78
C ARG A 256 8.68 13.20 24.27
N ASP A 257 9.32 14.10 23.53
CA ASP A 257 8.97 14.39 22.14
C ASP A 257 9.96 13.81 21.10
N PHE A 258 11.13 13.36 21.53
CA PHE A 258 12.18 12.83 20.66
C PHE A 258 12.40 11.34 20.88
N ILE A 259 12.89 10.68 19.85
CA ILE A 259 13.17 9.24 19.80
C ILE A 259 14.44 9.00 18.99
N GLU A 260 15.16 7.92 19.29
CA GLU A 260 16.31 7.51 18.50
C GLU A 260 15.84 7.19 17.06
N ARG A 261 16.57 7.73 16.09
CA ARG A 261 16.17 7.77 14.69
C ARG A 261 16.00 6.38 14.09
N ASP A 262 17.00 5.53 14.25
CA ASP A 262 17.03 4.22 13.59
C ASP A 262 16.00 3.29 14.23
N PHE A 263 15.78 3.41 15.54
CA PHE A 263 14.72 2.74 16.28
C PHE A 263 13.33 3.14 15.77
N GLN A 264 13.06 4.44 15.59
CA GLN A 264 11.78 4.87 15.02
C GLN A 264 11.58 4.30 13.61
N MET A 265 12.60 4.36 12.75
CA MET A 265 12.50 3.80 11.40
C MET A 265 12.23 2.30 11.41
N ALA A 266 12.96 1.52 12.21
CA ALA A 266 12.78 0.08 12.30
C ALA A 266 11.38 -0.28 12.82
N GLN A 267 10.90 0.40 13.86
CA GLN A 267 9.56 0.21 14.40
C GLN A 267 8.49 0.55 13.36
N ASP A 268 8.64 1.67 12.64
CA ASP A 268 7.67 2.12 11.64
C ASP A 268 7.55 1.17 10.46
N LEU A 269 8.67 0.58 10.03
CA LEU A 269 8.68 -0.43 8.99
C LEU A 269 8.00 -1.73 9.44
N ALA A 270 8.29 -2.19 10.66
CA ALA A 270 7.69 -3.39 11.23
C ALA A 270 6.17 -3.22 11.45
N ASP A 271 5.76 -2.08 11.99
CA ASP A 271 4.36 -1.72 12.21
C ASP A 271 3.59 -1.68 10.89
N LEU A 272 4.17 -1.05 9.85
CA LEU A 272 3.52 -0.97 8.55
C LEU A 272 3.39 -2.35 7.91
N LYS A 273 4.46 -3.17 7.89
CA LYS A 273 4.40 -4.53 7.35
C LYS A 273 3.35 -5.38 8.06
N THR A 274 3.32 -5.33 9.40
CA THR A 274 2.32 -6.04 10.21
C THR A 274 0.90 -5.57 9.89
N SER A 275 0.70 -4.26 9.76
CA SER A 275 -0.60 -3.68 9.42
C SER A 275 -1.06 -4.09 8.01
N LEU A 276 -0.17 -4.07 7.03
CA LEU A 276 -0.45 -4.53 5.66
C LEU A 276 -0.75 -6.03 5.63
N ASN A 277 -0.02 -6.83 6.40
CA ASN A 277 -0.27 -8.27 6.50
C ASN A 277 -1.69 -8.57 6.93
N ASN A 278 -2.15 -7.91 7.99
CA ASN A 278 -3.52 -8.07 8.47
C ASN A 278 -4.55 -7.56 7.46
N LEU A 279 -4.24 -6.45 6.76
CA LEU A 279 -5.11 -5.85 5.77
C LEU A 279 -5.28 -6.73 4.52
N TRP A 280 -4.27 -7.50 4.14
CA TRP A 280 -4.29 -8.38 2.97
C TRP A 280 -5.16 -9.63 3.12
N ILE A 281 -5.59 -9.97 4.34
CA ILE A 281 -6.41 -11.15 4.60
C ILE A 281 -7.72 -11.11 3.79
N GLN A 282 -8.47 -10.00 3.87
CA GLN A 282 -9.74 -9.86 3.17
C GLN A 282 -9.58 -9.90 1.64
N PRO A 283 -8.65 -9.16 1.00
CA PRO A 283 -8.36 -9.29 -0.42
C PRO A 283 -8.05 -10.71 -0.88
N ILE A 284 -7.18 -11.42 -0.14
CA ILE A 284 -6.82 -12.81 -0.46
C ILE A 284 -8.06 -13.69 -0.41
N GLN A 285 -8.80 -13.68 0.70
CA GLN A 285 -10.01 -14.50 0.84
C GLN A 285 -11.05 -14.20 -0.22
N HIS A 286 -11.22 -12.93 -0.57
CA HIS A 286 -12.18 -12.51 -1.58
C HIS A 286 -11.79 -13.04 -2.97
N PHE A 287 -10.55 -12.82 -3.40
CA PHE A 287 -10.07 -13.33 -4.70
C PHE A 287 -10.00 -14.86 -4.73
N GLU A 288 -9.63 -15.52 -3.63
CA GLU A 288 -9.62 -16.97 -3.54
C GLU A 288 -11.03 -17.54 -3.76
N ARG A 289 -12.03 -16.95 -3.10
CA ARG A 289 -13.43 -17.30 -3.31
C ARG A 289 -13.83 -17.12 -4.79
N LEU A 290 -13.56 -15.95 -5.38
CA LEU A 290 -13.97 -15.66 -6.75
C LEU A 290 -13.33 -16.62 -7.77
N ILE A 291 -12.05 -16.97 -7.63
CA ILE A 291 -11.35 -17.85 -8.58
C ILE A 291 -11.66 -19.33 -8.32
N TYR A 292 -11.53 -19.78 -7.07
CA TYR A 292 -11.47 -21.22 -6.78
C TYR A 292 -12.79 -21.81 -6.27
N SER A 293 -13.62 -21.01 -5.59
CA SER A 293 -14.92 -21.47 -5.05
C SER A 293 -16.04 -21.18 -6.04
N ASP A 294 -16.21 -19.90 -6.37
CA ASP A 294 -17.32 -19.43 -7.21
C ASP A 294 -17.04 -19.67 -8.71
N LYS A 295 -15.76 -19.89 -9.08
CA LYS A 295 -15.30 -20.02 -10.46
C LYS A 295 -15.86 -18.89 -11.35
N ASN A 296 -15.73 -17.67 -10.86
CA ASN A 296 -16.37 -16.49 -11.42
C ASN A 296 -15.96 -16.31 -12.90
N PRO A 297 -16.91 -16.33 -13.86
CA PRO A 297 -16.60 -16.36 -15.28
C PRO A 297 -15.93 -15.06 -15.76
N ILE A 298 -16.24 -13.91 -15.14
CA ILE A 298 -15.63 -12.62 -15.47
C ILE A 298 -14.15 -12.66 -15.06
N LEU A 299 -13.85 -13.07 -13.83
CA LEU A 299 -12.49 -13.13 -13.33
C LEU A 299 -11.64 -14.16 -14.08
N LEU A 300 -12.17 -15.36 -14.34
CA LEU A 300 -11.46 -16.39 -15.09
C LEU A 300 -11.15 -15.94 -16.52
N LYS A 301 -12.06 -15.23 -17.17
CA LYS A 301 -11.81 -14.61 -18.48
C LYS A 301 -10.68 -13.57 -18.39
N LYS A 302 -10.65 -12.72 -17.36
CA LYS A 302 -9.57 -11.74 -17.15
C LYS A 302 -8.19 -12.41 -16.98
N TYR A 303 -8.17 -13.59 -16.38
CA TYR A 303 -6.96 -14.41 -16.23
C TYR A 303 -6.68 -15.33 -17.43
N ASN A 304 -7.52 -15.33 -18.47
CA ASN A 304 -7.46 -16.27 -19.59
C ASN A 304 -7.32 -17.73 -19.11
N ILE A 305 -8.25 -18.14 -18.23
CA ILE A 305 -8.38 -19.50 -17.70
C ILE A 305 -9.71 -20.08 -18.18
N GLU A 306 -9.66 -21.28 -18.76
CA GLU A 306 -10.85 -22.03 -19.20
C GLU A 306 -11.37 -22.94 -18.08
N ILE A 307 -12.70 -23.09 -18.00
CA ILE A 307 -13.33 -24.06 -17.11
C ILE A 307 -13.46 -25.37 -17.90
N ASN A 308 -12.59 -26.34 -17.62
CA ASN A 308 -12.78 -27.70 -18.13
C ASN A 308 -13.96 -28.35 -17.38
N GLY A 309 -15.07 -28.60 -18.08
CA GLY A 309 -16.20 -29.39 -17.58
C GLY A 309 -17.46 -28.57 -17.24
N SER A 310 -18.17 -28.10 -18.28
CA SER A 310 -19.64 -28.01 -18.25
C SER A 310 -20.19 -29.28 -18.92
#